data_AF-A0A955HZ13-F1
#
_entry.id   AF-A0A955HZ13-F1
#
_cell.length_a   1.000
_cell.length_b   1.000
_cell.length_c   1.000
_cell.angle_alpha   90.00
_cell.angle_beta   90.00
_cell.angle_gamma   90.00
#
_symmetry.space_group_name_H-M   'P 1'
#
loop_
_entity.id
_entity.type
_entity.pdbx_description
1 polymer ?
#
loop_
_entity_poly.entity_id
_entity_poly.type
_entity_poly.pdbx_seq_one_letter_code
_entity_poly.pdbx_strand_id
1 'polypeptide(L)'
;MRDNNYLLERMYSIWEEYFADIPRKNLVLIKFGKYSKRRLGSIKWADTRTKVKTLYINHLDEHAIQDDKRISLITITRYFQNDVVPAEVIDATIGHELVHYAHGFHSPLRKLYKHPHRGGIVDKEMAKRGMENLLEFSEEWLKRNWVKTIRTVGK
;
A
#
# COMPACT_ATOMS: atom_id res chain seq x y z
N MET A 1 -17.24 -7.94 -3.20
CA MET A 1 -15.88 -8.40 -2.82
C MET A 1 -14.87 -7.82 -3.77
N ARG A 2 -13.99 -6.96 -3.25
CA ARG A 2 -12.99 -6.20 -4.02
C ARG A 2 -11.90 -7.11 -4.60
N ASP A 3 -11.37 -6.72 -5.74
CA ASP A 3 -10.31 -7.43 -6.45
C ASP A 3 -9.01 -6.58 -6.58
N ASN A 4 -8.02 -7.08 -7.32
CA ASN A 4 -6.77 -6.33 -7.47
C ASN A 4 -6.93 -5.06 -8.31
N ASN A 5 -7.92 -4.99 -9.20
CA ASN A 5 -8.18 -3.78 -9.98
C ASN A 5 -8.70 -2.67 -9.07
N TYR A 6 -9.59 -3.02 -8.13
CA TYR A 6 -10.01 -2.08 -7.07
C TYR A 6 -8.80 -1.49 -6.31
N LEU A 7 -7.85 -2.33 -5.88
CA LEU A 7 -6.64 -1.81 -5.20
C LEU A 7 -5.78 -0.92 -6.09
N LEU A 8 -5.67 -1.25 -7.38
CA LEU A 8 -4.90 -0.48 -8.35
C LEU A 8 -5.50 0.92 -8.53
N GLU A 9 -6.82 1.02 -8.70
CA GLU A 9 -7.53 2.30 -8.81
C GLU A 9 -7.39 3.15 -7.54
N ARG A 10 -7.52 2.54 -6.35
CA ARG A 10 -7.29 3.24 -5.07
C ARG A 10 -5.84 3.73 -4.96
N MET A 11 -4.86 2.89 -5.30
CA MET A 11 -3.45 3.27 -5.25
C MET A 11 -3.15 4.45 -6.16
N TYR A 12 -3.66 4.45 -7.40
CA TYR A 12 -3.48 5.58 -8.30
C TYR A 12 -4.16 6.85 -7.79
N SER A 13 -5.39 6.74 -7.29
CA SER A 13 -6.10 7.90 -6.72
C SER A 13 -5.31 8.55 -5.58
N ILE A 14 -4.81 7.73 -4.63
CA ILE A 14 -4.02 8.21 -3.49
C ILE A 14 -2.68 8.78 -3.96
N TRP A 15 -2.04 8.17 -4.96
CA TRP A 15 -0.78 8.66 -5.49
C TRP A 15 -0.95 10.05 -6.12
N GLU A 16 -1.95 10.22 -7.00
CA GLU A 16 -2.22 11.49 -7.66
C GLU A 16 -2.61 12.59 -6.66
N GLU A 17 -3.39 12.24 -5.63
CA GLU A 17 -3.85 13.23 -4.64
C GLU A 17 -2.75 13.66 -3.66
N TYR A 18 -1.96 12.71 -3.15
CA TYR A 18 -1.06 12.95 -1.99
C TYR A 18 0.42 12.78 -2.29
N PHE A 19 0.79 12.24 -3.45
CA PHE A 19 2.17 11.87 -3.82
C PHE A 19 2.56 12.32 -5.24
N ALA A 20 1.84 13.28 -5.84
CA ALA A 20 2.18 13.83 -7.15
C ALA A 20 3.59 14.45 -7.21
N ASP A 21 4.14 14.85 -6.05
CA ASP A 21 5.52 15.34 -5.90
C ASP A 21 6.59 14.23 -5.92
N ILE A 22 6.18 12.96 -5.74
CA ILE A 22 7.10 11.84 -5.62
C ILE A 22 7.35 11.19 -6.99
N PRO A 23 8.60 11.17 -7.48
CA PRO A 23 8.91 10.58 -8.77
C PRO A 23 8.75 9.06 -8.73
N ARG A 24 7.90 8.54 -9.61
CA ARG A 24 7.70 7.11 -9.80
C ARG A 24 8.74 6.57 -10.79
N LYS A 25 9.95 6.26 -10.28
CA LYS A 25 11.10 5.83 -11.10
C LYS A 25 11.09 4.35 -11.50
N ASN A 26 10.15 3.57 -10.96
CA ASN A 26 10.01 2.15 -11.22
C ASN A 26 8.54 1.74 -11.15
N LEU A 27 8.22 0.56 -11.68
CA LEU A 27 6.87 0.05 -11.64
C LEU A 27 6.47 -0.29 -10.20
N VAL A 28 5.36 0.30 -9.74
CA VAL A 28 4.74 -0.02 -8.46
C VAL A 28 3.47 -0.81 -8.71
N LEU A 29 3.45 -2.05 -8.24
CA LEU A 29 2.29 -2.94 -8.33
C LEU A 29 1.63 -3.07 -6.94
N ILE A 30 0.33 -3.32 -6.94
CA ILE A 30 -0.44 -3.60 -5.72
C ILE A 30 -1.32 -4.83 -5.90
N LYS A 31 -1.50 -5.61 -4.82
CA LYS A 31 -2.42 -6.76 -4.82
C LYS A 31 -2.88 -7.18 -3.43
N PHE A 32 -3.94 -7.97 -3.37
CA PHE A 32 -4.29 -8.72 -2.17
C PHE A 32 -3.32 -9.89 -1.92
N GLY A 33 -2.85 -9.99 -0.68
CA GLY A 33 -1.95 -11.03 -0.20
C GLY A 33 -2.67 -12.21 0.44
N LYS A 34 -2.11 -12.66 1.56
CA LYS A 34 -2.69 -13.67 2.46
C LYS A 34 -3.61 -13.02 3.50
N TYR A 35 -4.40 -13.83 4.20
CA TYR A 35 -5.15 -13.38 5.38
C TYR A 35 -4.17 -13.09 6.52
N SER A 36 -3.75 -11.84 6.62
CA SER A 36 -2.83 -11.36 7.67
C SER A 36 -3.61 -10.53 8.67
N LYS A 37 -3.57 -10.94 9.94
CA LYS A 37 -4.29 -10.29 11.04
C LYS A 37 -3.51 -9.12 11.66
N ARG A 38 -2.18 -9.14 11.55
CA ARG A 38 -1.27 -8.21 12.25
C ARG A 38 -0.54 -7.24 11.33
N ARG A 39 -0.29 -7.63 10.08
CA ARG A 39 0.36 -6.79 9.07
C ARG A 39 -0.63 -6.54 7.95
N LEU A 40 -1.22 -5.36 7.92
CA LEU A 40 -2.33 -5.01 7.04
C LEU A 40 -1.86 -4.60 5.64
N GLY A 41 -0.69 -3.95 5.56
CA GLY A 41 0.04 -3.63 4.34
C GLY A 41 1.50 -4.07 4.42
N SER A 42 2.15 -4.17 3.26
CA SER A 42 3.62 -4.21 3.17
C SER A 42 4.10 -3.88 1.76
N ILE A 43 5.19 -3.13 1.66
CA ILE A 43 5.95 -2.95 0.43
C ILE A 43 7.25 -3.77 0.43
N LYS A 44 7.59 -4.35 -0.72
CA LYS A 44 8.85 -5.07 -0.93
C LYS A 44 9.31 -5.00 -2.38
N TRP A 45 10.56 -5.34 -2.63
CA TRP A 45 11.00 -5.68 -3.99
C TRP A 45 10.36 -6.99 -4.43
N ALA A 46 9.81 -7.02 -5.64
CA ALA A 46 9.40 -8.26 -6.27
C ALA A 46 10.65 -9.06 -6.68
N ASP A 47 10.62 -10.36 -6.38
CA ASP A 47 11.66 -11.32 -6.78
C ASP A 47 11.05 -12.41 -7.68
N THR A 48 11.89 -13.32 -8.17
CA THR A 48 11.47 -14.43 -9.05
C THR A 48 10.40 -15.34 -8.43
N ARG A 49 10.29 -15.37 -7.09
CA ARG A 49 9.29 -16.17 -6.35
C ARG A 49 7.97 -15.42 -6.18
N THR A 50 7.95 -14.13 -6.46
CA THR A 50 6.78 -13.27 -6.26
C THR A 50 5.77 -13.49 -7.38
N LYS A 51 4.64 -14.12 -7.05
CA LYS A 51 3.55 -14.40 -8.00
C LYS A 51 2.83 -13.11 -8.44
N VAL A 52 3.41 -12.38 -9.40
CA VAL A 52 2.84 -11.17 -10.00
C VAL A 52 2.71 -11.25 -11.52
N LYS A 53 3.00 -12.41 -12.13
CA LYS A 53 3.05 -12.57 -13.60
C LYS A 53 1.83 -11.95 -14.30
N THR A 54 0.61 -12.26 -13.85
CA THR A 54 -0.62 -11.71 -14.45
C THR A 54 -0.74 -10.20 -14.30
N LEU A 55 -0.40 -9.65 -13.12
CA LEU A 55 -0.39 -8.20 -12.91
C LEU A 55 0.67 -7.55 -13.82
N TYR A 56 1.87 -8.10 -13.81
CA TYR A 56 3.02 -7.60 -14.58
C TYR A 56 2.75 -7.55 -16.09
N ILE A 57 2.10 -8.57 -16.65
CA ILE A 57 1.78 -8.61 -18.09
C ILE A 57 0.94 -7.40 -18.52
N ASN A 58 0.01 -6.95 -17.66
CA ASN A 58 -0.85 -5.80 -17.95
C ASN A 58 -0.11 -4.46 -17.85
N HIS A 59 1.13 -4.44 -17.35
CA HIS A 59 1.95 -3.26 -17.12
C HIS A 59 3.31 -3.34 -17.83
N LEU A 60 3.43 -4.15 -18.88
CA LEU A 60 4.70 -4.34 -19.60
C LEU A 60 5.20 -3.06 -20.24
N ASP A 61 4.33 -2.32 -20.93
CA ASP A 61 4.70 -1.07 -21.61
C ASP A 61 5.12 0.00 -20.60
N GLU A 62 4.35 0.10 -19.50
CA GLU A 62 4.64 0.98 -18.38
C GLU A 62 6.00 0.66 -17.74
N HIS A 63 6.33 -0.64 -17.60
CA HIS A 63 7.62 -1.09 -17.10
C HIS A 63 8.77 -0.80 -18.07
N ALA A 64 8.52 -0.93 -19.37
CA ALA A 64 9.52 -0.71 -20.41
C ALA A 64 10.06 0.72 -20.39
N ILE A 65 9.23 1.70 -20.03
CA ILE A 65 9.63 3.12 -19.95
C ILE A 65 10.23 3.55 -18.61
N GLN A 66 10.22 2.71 -17.56
CA GLN A 66 10.77 3.08 -16.25
C GLN A 66 12.31 3.14 -16.26
N ASP A 67 12.88 4.09 -15.51
CA ASP A 67 14.32 4.22 -15.32
C ASP A 67 14.92 2.97 -14.63
N ASP A 68 14.24 2.48 -13.58
CA ASP A 68 14.65 1.33 -12.80
C ASP A 68 13.71 0.14 -13.06
N LYS A 69 14.30 -1.01 -13.41
CA LYS A 69 13.58 -2.24 -13.79
C LYS A 69 13.18 -3.12 -12.61
N ARG A 70 13.48 -2.70 -11.37
CA ARG A 70 12.99 -3.40 -10.18
C ARG A 70 11.53 -3.03 -9.94
N ILE A 71 10.73 -3.99 -9.50
CA ILE A 71 9.31 -3.76 -9.24
C ILE A 71 9.09 -3.62 -7.74
N SER A 72 8.49 -2.53 -7.31
CA SER A 72 7.99 -2.36 -5.95
C SER A 72 6.62 -3.00 -5.86
N LEU A 73 6.42 -3.95 -4.96
CA LEU A 73 5.15 -4.63 -4.75
C LEU A 73 4.58 -4.25 -3.39
N ILE A 74 3.44 -3.56 -3.41
CA ILE A 74 2.55 -3.36 -2.28
C ILE A 74 1.63 -4.57 -2.16
N THR A 75 1.49 -5.10 -0.95
CA THR A 75 0.57 -6.19 -0.65
C THR A 75 -0.34 -5.80 0.49
N ILE A 76 -1.65 -5.88 0.26
CA ILE A 76 -2.69 -5.59 1.25
C ILE A 76 -3.29 -6.90 1.77
N THR A 77 -3.65 -6.95 3.06
CA THR A 77 -4.25 -8.14 3.66
C THR A 77 -5.53 -8.55 2.94
N ARG A 78 -5.72 -9.86 2.74
CA ARG A 78 -6.89 -10.37 2.01
C ARG A 78 -8.22 -10.14 2.73
N TYR A 79 -8.21 -9.85 4.03
CA TYR A 79 -9.42 -9.46 4.76
C TYR A 79 -10.09 -8.20 4.16
N PHE A 80 -9.31 -7.30 3.57
CA PHE A 80 -9.80 -6.04 2.99
C PHE A 80 -10.58 -6.23 1.68
N GLN A 81 -10.59 -7.46 1.12
CA GLN A 81 -11.50 -7.80 0.02
C GLN A 81 -12.98 -7.71 0.42
N ASN A 82 -13.27 -7.91 1.71
CA ASN A 82 -14.64 -7.91 2.20
C ASN A 82 -15.12 -6.47 2.42
N ASP A 83 -16.33 -6.19 1.92
CA ASP A 83 -16.92 -4.85 1.89
C ASP A 83 -17.29 -4.35 3.31
N VAL A 84 -17.27 -5.21 4.34
CA VAL A 84 -17.35 -4.82 5.75
C VAL A 84 -16.19 -3.94 6.21
N VAL A 85 -15.04 -4.01 5.52
CA VAL A 85 -13.92 -3.10 5.76
C VAL A 85 -14.18 -1.81 4.98
N PRO A 86 -14.22 -0.63 5.62
CA PRO A 86 -14.37 0.64 4.92
C PRO A 86 -13.23 0.89 3.93
N ALA A 87 -13.50 1.67 2.88
CA ALA A 87 -12.50 2.00 1.87
C ALA A 87 -11.35 2.81 2.50
N GLU A 88 -11.67 3.72 3.41
CA GLU A 88 -10.76 4.61 4.13
C GLU A 88 -9.67 3.84 4.89
N VAL A 89 -10.00 2.66 5.44
CA VAL A 89 -9.02 1.79 6.10
C VAL A 89 -8.03 1.21 5.09
N ILE A 90 -8.51 0.86 3.90
CA ILE A 90 -7.69 0.39 2.78
C ILE A 90 -6.79 1.51 2.31
N ASP A 91 -7.34 2.71 2.15
CA ASP A 91 -6.63 3.88 1.65
C ASP A 91 -5.54 4.35 2.61
N ALA A 92 -5.84 4.42 3.91
CA ALA A 92 -4.84 4.69 4.94
C ALA A 92 -3.69 3.68 4.87
N THR A 93 -4.02 2.39 4.65
CA THR A 93 -3.01 1.33 4.52
C THR A 93 -2.18 1.49 3.24
N ILE A 94 -2.80 1.87 2.11
CA ILE A 94 -2.07 2.14 0.87
C ILE A 94 -1.16 3.36 1.03
N GLY A 95 -1.69 4.48 1.56
CA GLY A 95 -0.93 5.70 1.83
C GLY A 95 0.28 5.44 2.73
N HIS A 96 0.12 4.58 3.75
CA HIS A 96 1.22 4.15 4.60
C HIS A 96 2.36 3.46 3.81
N GLU A 97 2.01 2.54 2.90
CA GLU A 97 2.99 1.86 2.05
C GLU A 97 3.61 2.80 1.00
N LEU A 98 2.87 3.81 0.54
CA LEU A 98 3.40 4.86 -0.34
C LEU A 98 4.37 5.80 0.37
N VAL A 99 4.15 6.10 1.65
CA VAL A 99 5.16 6.81 2.47
C VAL A 99 6.43 5.98 2.59
N HIS A 100 6.34 4.65 2.77
CA HIS A 100 7.54 3.80 2.72
C HIS A 100 8.27 3.93 1.38
N TYR A 101 7.55 3.90 0.26
CA TYR A 101 8.13 4.12 -1.06
C TYR A 101 8.83 5.49 -1.16
N ALA A 102 8.15 6.56 -0.78
CA ALA A 102 8.66 7.94 -0.80
C ALA A 102 9.91 8.11 0.07
N HIS A 103 9.98 7.43 1.20
CA HIS A 103 11.14 7.41 2.10
C HIS A 103 12.30 6.52 1.60
N GLY A 104 12.18 5.90 0.42
CA GLY A 104 13.21 5.06 -0.19
C GLY A 104 13.26 3.63 0.33
N PHE A 105 12.21 3.15 1.00
CA PHE A 105 12.12 1.73 1.40
C PHE A 105 11.51 0.91 0.26
N HIS A 106 12.26 -0.08 -0.22
CA HIS A 106 11.87 -0.92 -1.36
C HIS A 106 11.47 -0.10 -2.60
N SER A 107 12.24 0.97 -2.80
CA SER A 107 12.07 1.99 -3.82
C SER A 107 13.46 2.38 -4.34
N PRO A 108 13.59 2.83 -5.60
CA PRO A 108 14.85 3.34 -6.15
C PRO A 108 15.20 4.73 -5.60
N LEU A 109 14.31 5.36 -4.82
CA LEU A 109 14.54 6.66 -4.21
C LEU A 109 15.61 6.59 -3.12
N ARG A 110 16.25 7.73 -2.85
CA ARG A 110 17.23 7.84 -1.77
C ARG A 110 16.55 7.54 -0.43
N LYS A 111 17.12 6.61 0.32
CA LYS A 111 16.63 6.28 1.66
C LYS A 111 16.79 7.47 2.62
N LEU A 112 15.67 8.04 3.06
CA LEU A 112 15.66 9.24 3.92
C LEU A 112 15.90 8.92 5.41
N TYR A 113 15.53 7.72 5.83
CA TYR A 113 15.59 7.30 7.23
C TYR A 113 16.19 5.90 7.36
N LYS A 114 16.95 5.64 8.44
CA LYS A 114 17.48 4.30 8.71
C LYS A 114 16.36 3.29 9.02
N HIS A 115 15.39 3.71 9.82
CA HIS A 115 14.26 2.88 10.29
C HIS A 115 12.93 3.51 9.90
N PRO A 116 12.00 2.73 9.30
CA PRO A 116 10.81 3.27 8.65
C PRO A 116 9.75 3.83 9.59
N HIS A 117 9.66 3.39 10.85
CA HIS A 117 8.60 3.84 11.78
C HIS A 117 9.13 4.56 13.04
N ARG A 118 10.45 4.72 13.17
CA ARG A 118 11.02 5.24 14.42
C ARG A 118 10.56 6.69 14.62
N GLY A 119 9.91 6.97 15.74
CA GLY A 119 9.42 8.31 16.07
C GLY A 119 8.14 8.73 15.32
N GLY A 120 7.38 7.77 14.78
CA GLY A 120 6.13 8.02 14.07
C GLY A 120 6.33 8.73 12.73
N ILE A 121 7.49 8.57 12.10
CA ILE A 121 7.82 9.31 10.87
C ILE A 121 6.87 9.01 9.71
N VAL A 122 6.26 7.81 9.66
CA VAL A 122 5.27 7.49 8.62
C VAL A 122 4.01 8.31 8.84
N ASP A 123 3.44 8.21 10.04
CA ASP A 123 2.20 8.86 10.42
C ASP A 123 2.33 10.39 10.30
N LYS A 124 3.47 10.94 10.70
CA LYS A 124 3.80 12.37 10.51
C LYS A 124 3.87 12.77 9.04
N GLU A 125 4.48 11.95 8.18
CA GLU A 125 4.52 12.24 6.74
C GLU A 125 3.13 12.09 6.11
N MET A 126 2.32 11.13 6.56
CA MET A 126 0.93 11.00 6.14
C MET A 126 0.12 12.25 6.50
N ALA A 127 0.20 12.70 7.76
CA ALA A 127 -0.47 13.92 8.22
C ALA A 127 0.00 15.15 7.45
N LYS A 128 1.32 15.31 7.25
CA LYS A 128 1.91 16.40 6.46
C LYS A 128 1.40 16.42 5.01
N ARG A 129 1.09 15.25 4.44
CA ARG A 129 0.52 15.10 3.09
C ARG A 129 -1.00 15.28 3.05
N GLY A 130 -1.65 15.59 4.17
CA GLY A 130 -3.11 15.82 4.23
C GLY A 130 -3.95 14.58 4.53
N MET A 131 -3.33 13.44 4.85
CA MET A 131 -4.03 12.18 5.16
C MET A 131 -4.33 12.01 6.66
N GLU A 132 -4.34 13.09 7.46
CA GLU A 132 -4.55 13.02 8.92
C GLU A 132 -5.92 12.42 9.27
N ASN A 133 -7.00 12.97 8.70
CA ASN A 133 -8.36 12.43 8.90
C ASN A 133 -8.48 10.95 8.50
N LEU A 134 -7.77 10.58 7.42
CA LEU A 134 -7.77 9.21 6.90
C LEU A 134 -7.07 8.25 7.87
N LEU A 135 -5.95 8.69 8.44
CA LEU A 135 -5.21 7.95 9.46
C LEU A 135 -6.05 7.78 10.73
N GLU A 136 -6.60 8.88 11.27
CA GLU A 136 -7.43 8.85 12.48
C GLU A 136 -8.61 7.91 12.32
N PHE A 137 -9.36 8.04 11.21
CA PHE A 137 -10.49 7.16 10.93
C PHE A 137 -10.06 5.68 10.90
N SER A 138 -8.97 5.37 10.21
CA SER A 138 -8.48 3.99 10.08
C SER A 138 -8.09 3.40 11.43
N GLU A 139 -7.35 4.16 12.24
CA GLU A 139 -6.93 3.73 13.58
C GLU A 139 -8.12 3.50 14.51
N GLU A 140 -9.08 4.43 14.53
CA GLU A 140 -10.30 4.29 15.33
C GLU A 140 -11.13 3.09 14.89
N TRP A 141 -11.32 2.92 13.58
CA TRP A 141 -12.10 1.82 13.04
C TRP A 141 -11.44 0.48 13.35
N LEU A 142 -10.12 0.36 13.14
CA LEU A 142 -9.38 -0.87 13.42
C LEU A 142 -9.44 -1.21 14.91
N LYS A 143 -9.25 -0.22 15.80
CA LYS A 143 -9.32 -0.41 17.26
C LYS A 143 -10.68 -0.97 17.69
N ARG A 144 -11.77 -0.46 17.12
CA ARG A 144 -13.14 -0.83 17.51
C ARG A 144 -13.64 -2.11 16.83
N ASN A 145 -13.25 -2.35 15.58
CA ASN A 145 -13.93 -3.32 14.72
C ASN A 145 -13.05 -4.50 14.30
N TRP A 146 -11.72 -4.38 14.32
CA TRP A 146 -10.85 -5.33 13.61
C TRP A 146 -10.98 -6.78 14.09
N VAL A 147 -11.02 -6.99 15.41
CA VAL A 147 -11.17 -8.33 16.00
C VAL A 147 -12.50 -8.96 15.60
N LYS A 148 -13.59 -8.18 15.59
CA LYS A 148 -14.92 -8.62 15.16
C LYS A 148 -14.90 -8.94 13.66
N THR A 149 -14.33 -8.06 12.84
CA THR A 149 -14.22 -8.24 11.39
C THR A 149 -13.47 -9.53 11.02
N ILE A 150 -12.32 -9.80 11.63
CA ILE A 150 -11.57 -11.03 11.38
C ILE A 150 -12.41 -12.27 11.70
N ARG A 151 -13.16 -12.26 12.81
CA ARG A 151 -14.03 -13.36 13.23
C ARG A 151 -15.18 -13.56 12.24
N THR A 152 -15.82 -12.48 11.79
CA THR A 152 -16.94 -12.52 10.84
C THR A 152 -16.53 -13.01 9.46
N VAL A 153 -15.36 -12.61 8.96
CA VAL A 153 -14.88 -13.01 7.61
C VAL A 153 -14.50 -14.50 7.56
N GLY A 154 -14.32 -15.17 8.71
CA GLY A 154 -14.22 -16.63 8.81
C GLY A 154 -13.04 -17.22 8.01
N LYS A 155 -11.81 -16.98 8.49
CA LYS A 155 -10.56 -17.46 7.88
C LYS A 155 -9.57 -18.00 8.90
#